data_AF-A0AAV2NI78-F1
#
_entry.id   AF-A0AAV2NI78-F1
#
_cell.length_a   1.000
_cell.length_b   1.000
_cell.length_c   1.000
_cell.angle_alpha   90.00
_cell.angle_beta   90.00
_cell.angle_gamma   90.00
#
_symmetry.space_group_name_H-M   'P 1'
#
loop_
_entity.id
_entity.type
_entity.pdbx_description
1 polymer ?
#
loop_
_entity_poly.entity_id
_entity_poly.type
_entity_poly.pdbx_seq_one_letter_code
_entity_poly.pdbx_strand_id
1 'polypeptide(L)'
;MVSKFWCHEIGRRWRQAGKQEPPQARVLTEPKCQTHVATWYLFYRWIIFLVWTSFVICSVFEFGSYKPLFQYEKWPIYLTNWDMLLGFTQALIGGILVSKRWRLQKISDFDPCGLKLEFTERLYWFLYVVTTNLAIGVTMCYWFAVYNPEIHQLDPLNIMMHVCNSVLMLVDFVVTSIPFRLRNFWWCLSIAVFYVIFTAIYYVAGGLDKHGLHYIYKIIDWKRPARTLLVCAGGCTFVTVLHCVTCTLTDVRDRVYRKIAGKLGKPAQTNATNDKPLPEKQAEVV
;
A
#
# COMPACT_ATOMS: atom_id res chain seq x y z
N MET A 1 -5.80 10.24 -33.33
CA MET A 1 -4.57 10.98 -32.94
C MET A 1 -4.25 10.86 -31.44
N VAL A 2 -5.26 10.83 -30.56
CA VAL A 2 -5.11 10.70 -29.09
C VAL A 2 -4.48 9.36 -28.63
N SER A 3 -4.79 8.23 -29.27
CA SER A 3 -4.25 6.91 -28.86
C SER A 3 -2.74 6.78 -29.05
N LYS A 4 -2.18 7.34 -30.13
CA LYS A 4 -0.73 7.33 -30.40
C LYS A 4 0.03 8.19 -29.38
N PHE A 5 -0.55 9.30 -28.95
CA PHE A 5 0.05 10.18 -27.94
C PHE A 5 0.08 9.50 -26.56
N TRP A 6 -1.01 8.84 -26.17
CA TRP A 6 -1.08 8.07 -24.92
C TRP A 6 -0.11 6.90 -24.88
N CYS A 7 0.00 6.11 -25.95
CA CYS A 7 0.99 5.02 -26.01
C CYS A 7 2.43 5.54 -25.95
N HIS A 8 2.73 6.66 -26.60
CA HIS A 8 4.06 7.27 -26.56
C HIS A 8 4.40 7.79 -25.15
N GLU A 9 3.45 8.44 -24.49
CA GLU A 9 3.61 8.96 -23.13
C GLU A 9 3.75 7.84 -22.09
N ILE A 10 2.95 6.78 -22.21
CA ILE A 10 3.08 5.56 -21.39
C ILE A 10 4.47 4.95 -21.60
N GLY A 11 4.89 4.75 -22.85
CA GLY A 11 6.22 4.21 -23.16
C GLY A 11 7.37 5.07 -22.63
N ARG A 12 7.22 6.41 -22.64
CA ARG A 12 8.18 7.35 -22.04
C ARG A 12 8.28 7.17 -20.53
N ARG A 13 7.15 7.08 -19.82
CA ARG A 13 7.11 6.85 -18.37
C ARG A 13 7.74 5.51 -17.98
N TRP A 14 7.50 4.45 -18.75
CA TRP A 14 8.14 3.15 -18.54
C TRP A 14 9.66 3.21 -18.71
N ARG A 15 10.16 3.88 -19.75
CA ARG A 15 11.60 4.10 -19.94
C ARG A 15 12.24 4.91 -18.80
N GLN A 16 11.53 5.92 -18.29
CA GLN A 16 11.98 6.70 -17.14
C GLN A 16 11.95 5.88 -15.85
N ALA A 17 10.93 5.04 -15.65
CA ALA A 17 10.83 4.15 -14.49
C ALA A 17 12.01 3.16 -14.39
N GLY A 18 12.51 2.68 -15.53
CA GLY A 18 13.72 1.84 -15.57
C GLY A 18 14.97 2.53 -15.03
N LYS A 19 15.05 3.86 -15.13
CA LYS A 19 16.22 4.68 -14.75
C LYS A 19 16.12 5.32 -13.36
N GLN A 20 15.06 5.04 -12.58
CA GLN A 20 14.87 5.67 -11.26
C GLN A 20 15.85 5.11 -10.22
N GLU A 21 16.66 5.99 -9.64
CA GLU A 21 17.50 5.71 -8.47
C GLU A 21 16.65 5.37 -7.24
N PRO A 22 17.09 4.48 -6.33
CA PRO A 22 16.37 4.12 -5.10
C PRO A 22 15.90 5.34 -4.29
N PRO A 23 14.78 5.25 -3.55
CA PRO A 23 14.35 6.38 -2.75
C PRO A 23 15.32 6.59 -1.58
N GLN A 24 15.44 7.83 -1.11
CA GLN A 24 16.14 8.10 0.13
C GLN A 24 15.45 7.35 1.29
N ALA A 25 16.22 6.68 2.14
CA ALA A 25 15.68 5.81 3.18
C ALA A 25 14.77 6.55 4.17
N ARG A 26 15.05 7.84 4.43
CA ARG A 26 14.24 8.71 5.29
C ARG A 26 12.75 8.72 4.94
N VAL A 27 12.43 8.63 3.65
CA VAL A 27 11.06 8.68 3.11
C VAL A 27 10.20 7.51 3.60
N LEU A 28 10.83 6.39 3.97
CA LEU A 28 10.14 5.21 4.50
C LEU A 28 9.69 5.39 5.96
N THR A 29 10.34 6.30 6.67
CA THR A 29 10.13 6.53 8.10
C THR A 29 9.45 7.85 8.42
N GLU A 30 9.18 8.69 7.41
CA GLU A 30 8.51 9.97 7.57
C GLU A 30 7.00 9.83 7.30
N PRO A 31 6.15 10.63 7.95
CA PRO A 31 4.78 10.83 7.48
C PRO A 31 4.78 11.77 6.27
N LYS A 32 3.69 11.79 5.50
CA LYS A 32 3.60 12.60 4.29
C LYS A 32 3.53 14.11 4.57
N CYS A 33 2.94 14.49 5.71
CA CYS A 33 2.69 15.89 6.05
C CYS A 33 3.91 16.64 6.60
N GLN A 34 4.98 15.95 7.01
CA GLN A 34 6.14 16.57 7.67
C GLN A 34 7.40 15.73 7.51
N THR A 35 8.56 16.38 7.59
CA THR A 35 9.89 15.77 7.35
C THR A 35 10.56 15.20 8.59
N HIS A 36 10.00 15.41 9.77
CA HIS A 36 10.48 14.82 11.03
C HIS A 36 9.48 13.79 11.54
N VAL A 37 9.91 12.87 12.40
CA VAL A 37 9.03 11.85 12.98
C VAL A 37 8.40 12.41 14.25
N ALA A 38 7.17 12.95 14.18
CA ALA A 38 6.48 13.36 15.40
C ALA A 38 6.01 12.17 16.22
N THR A 39 5.80 12.40 17.51
CA THR A 39 5.28 11.41 18.45
C THR A 39 3.93 10.84 18.03
N TRP A 40 3.05 11.65 17.41
CA TRP A 40 1.77 11.16 16.88
C TRP A 40 1.97 10.06 15.81
N TYR A 41 2.98 10.21 14.96
CA TYR A 41 3.23 9.26 13.87
C TYR A 41 3.83 7.96 14.40
N LEU A 42 4.64 8.04 15.48
CA LEU A 42 5.10 6.87 16.20
C LEU A 42 3.91 6.06 16.77
N PHE A 43 2.99 6.73 17.48
CA PHE A 43 1.78 6.08 17.99
C PHE A 43 0.93 5.51 16.86
N TYR A 44 0.75 6.27 15.77
CA TYR A 44 0.04 5.82 14.59
C TYR A 44 0.60 4.50 14.04
N ARG A 45 1.93 4.38 13.86
CA ARG A 45 2.53 3.13 13.35
C ARG A 45 2.31 1.93 14.26
N TRP A 46 2.37 2.12 15.58
CA TRP A 46 2.08 1.05 16.53
C TRP A 46 0.59 0.70 16.57
N ILE A 47 -0.31 1.67 16.39
CA ILE A 47 -1.76 1.40 16.22
C ILE A 47 -1.99 0.56 14.96
N ILE A 48 -1.39 0.92 13.82
CA ILE A 48 -1.51 0.11 12.58
C ILE A 48 -1.03 -1.32 12.80
N PHE A 49 0.10 -1.51 13.50
CA PHE A 49 0.57 -2.85 13.87
C PHE A 49 -0.41 -3.61 14.76
N LEU A 50 -0.98 -2.96 15.78
CA LEU A 50 -1.97 -3.59 16.66
C LEU A 50 -3.25 -3.97 15.90
N VAL A 51 -3.73 -3.13 14.99
CA VAL A 51 -4.90 -3.45 14.14
C VAL A 51 -4.61 -4.66 13.26
N TRP A 52 -3.45 -4.73 12.61
CA TRP A 52 -3.04 -5.91 11.84
C TRP A 52 -2.92 -7.16 12.71
N THR A 53 -2.40 -7.01 13.94
CA THR A 53 -2.33 -8.10 14.92
C THR A 53 -3.74 -8.62 15.24
N SER A 54 -4.68 -7.71 15.50
CA SER A 54 -6.09 -8.07 15.70
C SER A 54 -6.69 -8.76 14.48
N PHE A 55 -6.39 -8.32 13.25
CA PHE A 55 -6.88 -8.99 12.03
C PHE A 55 -6.38 -10.43 11.93
N VAL A 56 -5.10 -10.68 12.19
CA VAL A 56 -4.52 -12.03 12.18
C VAL A 56 -5.18 -12.89 13.26
N ILE A 57 -5.30 -12.40 14.50
CA ILE A 57 -5.94 -13.12 15.61
C ILE A 57 -7.40 -13.47 15.25
N CYS A 58 -8.19 -12.48 14.83
CA CYS A 58 -9.58 -12.69 14.47
C CYS A 58 -9.73 -13.65 13.27
N SER A 59 -8.83 -13.58 12.29
CA SER A 59 -8.82 -14.49 11.14
C SER A 59 -8.47 -15.93 11.51
N VAL A 60 -7.45 -16.14 12.36
CA VAL A 60 -7.03 -17.48 12.80
C VAL A 60 -8.09 -18.14 13.68
N PHE A 61 -8.63 -17.40 14.67
CA PHE A 61 -9.63 -17.94 15.60
C PHE A 61 -11.07 -17.80 15.10
N GLU A 62 -11.26 -17.31 13.87
CA GLU A 62 -12.56 -17.05 13.25
C GLU A 62 -13.50 -16.18 14.12
N PHE A 63 -12.92 -15.26 14.90
CA PHE A 63 -13.70 -14.33 15.73
C PHE A 63 -14.51 -13.38 14.86
N GLY A 64 -15.82 -13.31 15.16
CA GLY A 64 -16.77 -12.53 14.38
C GLY A 64 -17.37 -13.30 13.21
N SER A 65 -17.06 -14.60 13.02
CA SER A 65 -17.82 -15.43 12.08
C SER A 65 -19.12 -15.93 12.69
N TYR A 66 -20.18 -15.98 11.88
CA TYR A 66 -21.46 -16.58 12.29
C TYR A 66 -21.46 -18.11 12.21
N LYS A 67 -20.55 -18.71 11.42
CA LYS A 67 -20.44 -20.16 11.22
C LYS A 67 -18.96 -20.57 11.19
N PRO A 68 -18.26 -20.51 12.33
CA PRO A 68 -16.86 -20.93 12.38
C PRO A 68 -16.74 -22.43 12.08
N LEU A 69 -15.74 -22.78 11.27
CA LEU A 69 -15.40 -24.15 10.88
C LEU A 69 -14.22 -24.70 11.70
N PHE A 70 -13.42 -23.83 12.34
CA PHE A 70 -12.29 -24.19 13.21
C PHE A 70 -11.24 -25.12 12.57
N GLN A 71 -11.12 -25.09 11.25
CA GLN A 71 -10.12 -25.83 10.47
C GLN A 71 -8.84 -24.99 10.28
N TYR A 72 -8.10 -24.80 11.36
CA TYR A 72 -6.93 -23.91 11.42
C TYR A 72 -5.81 -24.31 10.46
N GLU A 73 -5.69 -25.60 10.16
CA GLU A 73 -4.74 -26.14 9.18
C GLU A 73 -5.02 -25.67 7.74
N LYS A 74 -6.24 -25.19 7.47
CA LYS A 74 -6.62 -24.57 6.19
C LYS A 74 -6.38 -23.06 6.16
N TRP A 75 -5.97 -22.44 7.27
CA TRP A 75 -5.65 -21.03 7.26
C TRP A 75 -4.56 -20.65 6.23
N PRO A 76 -3.42 -21.36 6.13
CA PRO A 76 -2.33 -20.96 5.23
C PRO A 76 -2.61 -21.20 3.74
N ILE A 77 -3.73 -21.80 3.34
CA ILE A 77 -4.00 -22.05 1.90
C ILE A 77 -4.63 -20.83 1.19
N TYR A 78 -5.23 -19.89 1.93
CA TYR A 78 -5.96 -18.76 1.35
C TYR A 78 -5.04 -17.54 1.11
N LEU A 79 -5.15 -16.94 -0.09
CA LEU A 79 -4.38 -15.75 -0.45
C LEU A 79 -4.68 -14.54 0.45
N THR A 80 -5.93 -14.39 0.88
CA THR A 80 -6.32 -13.36 1.86
C THR A 80 -5.51 -13.46 3.15
N ASN A 81 -5.21 -14.67 3.60
CA ASN A 81 -4.46 -14.91 4.82
C ASN A 81 -2.96 -14.64 4.62
N TRP A 82 -2.44 -14.89 3.40
CA TRP A 82 -1.08 -14.47 3.03
C TRP A 82 -0.96 -12.95 3.04
N ASP A 83 -1.92 -12.22 2.47
CA ASP A 83 -1.96 -10.75 2.52
C ASP A 83 -1.98 -10.24 3.97
N MET A 84 -2.75 -10.87 4.86
CA MET A 84 -2.74 -10.53 6.29
C MET A 84 -1.40 -10.72 6.96
N LEU A 85 -0.72 -11.84 6.70
CA LEU A 85 0.60 -12.11 7.26
C LEU A 85 1.65 -11.11 6.75
N LEU A 86 1.57 -10.76 5.46
CA LEU A 86 2.41 -9.74 4.86
C LEU A 86 2.14 -8.36 5.48
N GLY A 87 0.87 -7.99 5.67
CA GLY A 87 0.47 -6.73 6.32
C GLY A 87 0.90 -6.63 7.77
N PHE A 88 0.76 -7.70 8.56
CA PHE A 88 1.28 -7.79 9.92
C PHE A 88 2.80 -7.58 9.95
N THR A 89 3.53 -8.29 9.08
CA THR A 89 5.00 -8.21 9.02
C THR A 89 5.45 -6.83 8.59
N GLN A 90 4.79 -6.24 7.59
CA GLN A 90 5.02 -4.88 7.13
C GLN A 90 4.82 -3.88 8.27
N ALA A 91 3.69 -3.94 8.96
CA ALA A 91 3.36 -3.00 10.02
C ALA A 91 4.34 -3.10 11.21
N LEU A 92 4.78 -4.31 11.57
CA LEU A 92 5.78 -4.53 12.59
C LEU A 92 7.12 -3.86 12.22
N ILE A 93 7.63 -4.14 11.01
CA ILE A 93 8.88 -3.55 10.54
C ILE A 93 8.74 -2.02 10.46
N GLY A 94 7.60 -1.51 10.00
CA GLY A 94 7.31 -0.07 9.96
C GLY A 94 7.36 0.58 11.34
N GLY A 95 6.73 -0.06 12.34
CA GLY A 95 6.80 0.37 13.74
C GLY A 95 8.23 0.40 14.28
N ILE A 96 9.03 -0.64 14.00
CA ILE A 96 10.43 -0.72 14.42
C ILE A 96 11.28 0.38 13.76
N LEU A 97 11.18 0.54 12.44
CA LEU A 97 11.96 1.55 11.69
C LEU A 97 11.61 2.97 12.12
N VAL A 98 10.32 3.28 12.30
CA VAL A 98 9.88 4.60 12.78
C VAL A 98 10.31 4.83 14.24
N SER A 99 10.27 3.80 15.09
CA SER A 99 10.80 3.89 16.47
C SER A 99 12.30 4.17 16.50
N LYS A 100 13.09 3.49 15.66
CA LYS A 100 14.53 3.73 15.49
C LYS A 100 14.78 5.16 15.03
N ARG A 101 14.08 5.61 13.98
CA ARG A 101 14.18 6.98 13.46
C ARG A 101 13.82 8.04 14.49
N TRP A 102 12.75 7.82 15.28
CA TRP A 102 12.30 8.74 16.32
C TRP A 102 13.32 8.90 17.45
N ARG A 103 14.08 7.85 17.78
CA ARG A 103 15.20 7.94 18.74
C ARG A 103 16.40 8.68 18.14
N LEU A 104 16.81 8.30 16.93
CA LEU A 104 17.97 8.88 16.27
C LEU A 104 17.84 10.40 16.05
N GLN A 105 16.64 10.88 15.73
CA GLN A 105 16.41 12.31 15.46
C GLN A 105 16.62 13.23 16.66
N LYS A 106 16.73 12.68 17.87
CA LYS A 106 16.97 13.45 19.10
C LYS A 106 18.46 13.75 19.32
N ILE A 107 19.34 13.12 18.53
CA ILE A 107 20.77 13.37 18.56
C ILE A 107 21.04 14.67 17.78
N SER A 108 21.78 15.61 18.39
CA SER A 108 21.97 16.97 17.84
C SER A 108 22.54 17.01 16.42
N ASP A 109 23.45 16.08 16.09
CA ASP A 109 24.12 16.01 14.77
C ASP A 109 23.47 14.99 13.82
N PHE A 110 22.23 14.57 14.09
CA PHE A 110 21.56 13.59 13.23
C PHE A 110 21.13 14.19 11.89
N ASP A 111 21.72 13.71 10.80
CA ASP A 111 21.26 14.01 9.44
C ASP A 111 20.33 12.90 8.90
N PRO A 112 19.03 13.19 8.65
CA PRO A 112 18.12 12.25 8.00
C PRO A 112 18.55 11.83 6.60
N CYS A 113 19.27 12.67 5.86
CA CYS A 113 19.73 12.36 4.51
C CYS A 113 20.84 11.31 4.49
N GLY A 114 21.57 11.15 5.61
CA GLY A 114 22.58 10.11 5.80
C GLY A 114 22.02 8.70 6.01
N LEU A 115 20.69 8.53 6.16
CA LEU A 115 20.07 7.21 6.31
C LEU A 115 20.25 6.37 5.04
N LYS A 116 20.77 5.16 5.23
CA LYS A 116 21.03 4.21 4.14
C LYS A 116 19.85 3.27 3.94
N LEU A 117 19.64 2.88 2.69
CA LEU A 117 18.62 1.90 2.31
C LEU A 117 19.19 0.48 2.46
N GLU A 118 19.29 0.02 3.71
CA GLU A 118 19.77 -1.32 4.07
C GLU A 118 18.70 -2.39 3.78
N PHE A 119 18.97 -3.63 4.15
CA PHE A 119 18.08 -4.75 3.87
C PHE A 119 16.68 -4.56 4.48
N THR A 120 16.59 -4.14 5.75
CA THR A 120 15.32 -3.98 6.46
C THR A 120 14.44 -2.91 5.81
N GLU A 121 15.02 -1.78 5.40
CA GLU A 121 14.31 -0.70 4.70
C GLU A 121 13.82 -1.16 3.32
N ARG A 122 14.64 -1.93 2.58
CA ARG A 122 14.23 -2.51 1.29
C ARG A 122 13.11 -3.51 1.46
N LEU A 123 13.20 -4.38 2.46
CA LEU A 123 12.17 -5.37 2.78
C LEU A 123 10.87 -4.68 3.18
N TYR A 124 10.94 -3.66 4.05
CA TYR A 124 9.80 -2.85 4.43
C TYR A 124 9.13 -2.20 3.23
N TRP A 125 9.92 -1.60 2.34
CA TRP A 125 9.41 -0.97 1.13
C TRP A 125 8.75 -1.98 0.18
N PHE A 126 9.39 -3.13 -0.01
CA PHE A 126 8.83 -4.25 -0.78
C PHE A 126 7.48 -4.69 -0.22
N LEU A 127 7.44 -5.03 1.07
CA LEU A 127 6.22 -5.49 1.74
C LEU A 127 5.13 -4.43 1.67
N TYR A 128 5.45 -3.16 1.89
CA TYR A 128 4.48 -2.07 1.80
C TYR A 128 3.79 -1.99 0.44
N VAL A 129 4.59 -2.00 -0.63
CA VAL A 129 4.08 -1.93 -1.99
C VAL A 129 3.22 -3.15 -2.32
N VAL A 130 3.68 -4.33 -1.92
CA VAL A 130 3.00 -5.61 -2.13
C VAL A 130 1.67 -5.67 -1.38
N THR A 131 1.67 -5.48 -0.05
CA THR A 131 0.46 -5.52 0.78
C THR A 131 -0.56 -4.48 0.35
N THR A 132 -0.14 -3.27 -0.04
CA THR A 132 -1.10 -2.26 -0.53
C THR A 132 -1.82 -2.74 -1.78
N ASN A 133 -1.08 -3.32 -2.73
CA ASN A 133 -1.67 -3.85 -3.96
C ASN A 133 -2.50 -5.11 -3.71
N LEU A 134 -2.03 -6.01 -2.86
CA LEU A 134 -2.74 -7.25 -2.52
C LEU A 134 -4.02 -6.97 -1.74
N ALA A 135 -4.04 -6.09 -0.74
CA ALA A 135 -5.25 -5.77 0.02
C ALA A 135 -6.38 -5.23 -0.87
N ILE A 136 -6.05 -4.28 -1.77
CA ILE A 136 -7.02 -3.76 -2.76
C ILE A 136 -7.42 -4.86 -3.75
N GLY A 137 -6.46 -5.67 -4.22
CA GLY A 137 -6.72 -6.76 -5.14
C GLY A 137 -7.60 -7.86 -4.54
N VAL A 138 -7.36 -8.25 -3.29
CA VAL A 138 -8.17 -9.20 -2.51
C VAL A 138 -9.58 -8.68 -2.36
N THR A 139 -9.76 -7.40 -2.00
CA THR A 139 -11.08 -6.76 -1.92
C THR A 139 -11.82 -6.89 -3.26
N MET A 140 -11.21 -6.43 -4.36
CA MET A 140 -11.84 -6.45 -5.68
C MET A 140 -12.12 -7.88 -6.17
N CYS A 141 -11.14 -8.77 -6.10
CA CYS A 141 -11.31 -10.17 -6.53
C CYS A 141 -12.37 -10.89 -5.68
N TYR A 142 -12.43 -10.59 -4.38
CA TYR A 142 -13.44 -11.18 -3.52
C TYR A 142 -14.84 -10.79 -3.99
N TRP A 143 -15.13 -9.49 -4.04
CA TRP A 143 -16.48 -9.00 -4.35
C TRP A 143 -16.91 -9.24 -5.80
N PHE A 144 -15.98 -9.24 -6.76
CA PHE A 144 -16.32 -9.41 -8.17
C PHE A 144 -16.24 -10.86 -8.67
N ALA A 145 -15.45 -11.73 -8.04
CA ALA A 145 -15.15 -13.05 -8.61
C ALA A 145 -15.31 -14.24 -7.65
N VAL A 146 -15.29 -14.03 -6.32
CA VAL A 146 -15.32 -15.13 -5.33
C VAL A 146 -16.59 -15.12 -4.48
N TYR A 147 -17.09 -13.95 -4.10
CA TYR A 147 -18.25 -13.81 -3.24
C TYR A 147 -19.46 -14.51 -3.87
N ASN A 148 -20.10 -15.34 -3.06
CA ASN A 148 -21.34 -16.03 -3.38
C ASN A 148 -22.21 -16.01 -2.13
N PRO A 149 -23.37 -15.36 -2.12
CA PRO A 149 -24.25 -15.26 -0.95
C PRO A 149 -24.80 -16.62 -0.48
N GLU A 150 -24.81 -17.66 -1.33
CA GLU A 150 -25.23 -19.01 -0.94
C GLU A 150 -24.23 -19.70 -0.01
N ILE A 151 -22.95 -19.33 -0.10
CA ILE A 151 -21.83 -20.00 0.59
C ILE A 151 -21.21 -19.07 1.64
N HIS A 152 -21.08 -17.78 1.32
CA HIS A 152 -20.39 -16.80 2.13
C HIS A 152 -21.37 -15.96 2.93
N GLN A 153 -21.19 -15.97 4.25
CA GLN A 153 -21.93 -15.10 5.15
C GLN A 153 -21.30 -13.70 5.16
N LEU A 154 -22.15 -12.67 5.13
CA LEU A 154 -21.73 -11.28 5.35
C LEU A 154 -21.59 -11.02 6.85
N ASP A 155 -20.65 -11.71 7.48
CA ASP A 155 -20.37 -11.57 8.90
C ASP A 155 -19.24 -10.54 9.15
N PRO A 156 -19.07 -10.06 10.41
CA PRO A 156 -18.01 -9.12 10.75
C PRO A 156 -16.61 -9.58 10.32
N LEU A 157 -16.32 -10.88 10.42
CA LEU A 157 -15.04 -11.43 10.00
C LEU A 157 -14.86 -11.27 8.49
N ASN A 158 -15.87 -11.59 7.69
CA ASN A 158 -15.84 -11.45 6.24
C ASN A 158 -15.55 -10.01 5.79
N ILE A 159 -16.27 -9.04 6.38
CA ILE A 159 -16.06 -7.61 6.10
C ILE A 159 -14.66 -7.18 6.53
N MET A 160 -14.17 -7.63 7.69
CA MET A 160 -12.82 -7.35 8.14
C MET A 160 -11.76 -7.85 7.15
N MET A 161 -11.91 -9.11 6.70
CA MET A 161 -10.96 -9.76 5.80
C MET A 161 -10.94 -9.20 4.38
N HIS A 162 -12.06 -8.68 3.89
CA HIS A 162 -12.22 -8.31 2.47
C HIS A 162 -12.55 -6.84 2.21
N VAL A 163 -12.75 -6.01 3.24
CA VAL A 163 -12.97 -4.57 3.10
C VAL A 163 -12.05 -3.80 4.03
N CYS A 164 -12.02 -4.13 5.32
CA CYS A 164 -11.23 -3.37 6.28
C CYS A 164 -9.72 -3.45 6.00
N ASN A 165 -9.22 -4.54 5.41
CA ASN A 165 -7.82 -4.66 4.99
C ASN A 165 -7.39 -3.58 3.98
N SER A 166 -8.19 -3.35 2.93
CA SER A 166 -7.89 -2.34 1.90
C SER A 166 -8.12 -0.94 2.42
N VAL A 167 -9.16 -0.72 3.23
CA VAL A 167 -9.39 0.56 3.92
C VAL A 167 -8.17 0.93 4.78
N LEU A 168 -7.65 -0.02 5.57
CA LEU A 168 -6.47 0.19 6.41
C LEU A 168 -5.25 0.59 5.57
N MET A 169 -5.00 -0.12 4.47
CA MET A 169 -3.90 0.21 3.56
C MET A 169 -4.09 1.53 2.83
N LEU A 170 -5.33 1.93 2.49
CA LEU A 170 -5.62 3.22 1.87
C LEU A 170 -5.42 4.39 2.84
N VAL A 171 -5.81 4.21 4.10
CA VAL A 171 -5.52 5.20 5.16
C VAL A 171 -4.02 5.35 5.33
N ASP A 172 -3.28 4.25 5.45
CA ASP A 172 -1.82 4.29 5.59
C ASP A 172 -1.14 4.86 4.33
N PHE A 173 -1.67 4.58 3.15
CA PHE A 173 -1.20 5.16 1.91
C PHE A 173 -1.26 6.70 1.92
N VAL A 174 -2.30 7.30 2.50
CA VAL A 174 -2.42 8.76 2.59
C VAL A 174 -1.45 9.33 3.63
N VAL A 175 -1.31 8.66 4.77
CA VAL A 175 -0.51 9.16 5.91
C VAL A 175 1.00 9.07 5.65
N THR A 176 1.46 8.09 4.88
CA THR A 176 2.89 7.78 4.76
C THR A 176 3.54 8.42 3.54
N SER A 177 4.85 8.66 3.59
CA SER A 177 5.60 9.16 2.44
C SER A 177 6.15 8.08 1.51
N ILE A 178 5.83 6.80 1.75
CA ILE A 178 6.43 5.67 1.01
C ILE A 178 6.08 5.79 -0.49
N PRO A 179 7.08 5.67 -1.38
CA PRO A 179 6.88 5.86 -2.81
C PRO A 179 6.46 4.57 -3.52
N PHE A 180 5.53 4.69 -4.45
CA PHE A 180 5.24 3.66 -5.46
C PHE A 180 5.94 4.03 -6.76
N ARG A 181 6.55 3.04 -7.39
CA ARG A 181 7.30 3.22 -8.64
C ARG A 181 6.89 2.16 -9.62
N LEU A 182 6.66 2.55 -10.87
CA LEU A 182 6.20 1.63 -11.90
C LEU A 182 7.09 0.40 -12.04
N ARG A 183 8.42 0.51 -11.83
CA ARG A 183 9.36 -0.64 -11.87
C ARG A 183 9.04 -1.72 -10.83
N ASN A 184 8.38 -1.37 -9.73
CA ASN A 184 8.06 -2.27 -8.64
C ASN A 184 6.84 -3.17 -8.93
N PHE A 185 6.21 -3.05 -10.11
CA PHE A 185 5.08 -3.90 -10.47
C PHE A 185 5.41 -5.40 -10.40
N TRP A 186 6.65 -5.76 -10.76
CA TRP A 186 7.15 -7.13 -10.67
C TRP A 186 7.08 -7.68 -9.24
N TRP A 187 7.22 -6.86 -8.20
CA TRP A 187 7.14 -7.30 -6.81
C TRP A 187 5.77 -7.88 -6.45
N CYS A 188 4.71 -7.19 -6.88
CA CYS A 188 3.34 -7.63 -6.67
C CYS A 188 3.07 -8.89 -7.52
N LEU A 189 3.57 -8.90 -8.76
CA LEU A 189 3.43 -10.04 -9.66
C LEU A 189 4.13 -11.29 -9.13
N SER A 190 5.31 -11.15 -8.49
CA SER A 190 6.04 -12.28 -7.90
C SER A 190 5.21 -13.00 -6.85
N ILE A 191 4.51 -12.29 -5.96
CA ILE A 191 3.65 -12.92 -4.96
C ILE A 191 2.43 -13.59 -5.59
N ALA A 192 1.81 -12.96 -6.59
CA ALA A 192 0.69 -13.55 -7.32
C ALA A 192 1.10 -14.85 -8.04
N VAL A 193 2.22 -14.85 -8.75
CA VAL A 193 2.76 -16.03 -9.43
C VAL A 193 3.14 -17.11 -8.44
N PHE A 194 3.77 -16.74 -7.32
CA PHE A 194 4.12 -17.68 -6.26
C PHE A 194 2.87 -18.36 -5.67
N TYR A 195 1.79 -17.61 -5.45
CA TYR A 195 0.52 -18.19 -5.01
C TYR A 195 -0.10 -19.12 -6.07
N VAL A 196 -0.06 -18.76 -7.35
CA VAL A 196 -0.55 -19.64 -8.44
C VAL A 196 0.21 -20.96 -8.45
N ILE A 197 1.55 -20.93 -8.38
CA ILE A 197 2.39 -22.12 -8.30
C ILE A 197 2.01 -22.96 -7.08
N PHE A 198 1.85 -22.32 -5.92
CA PHE A 198 1.38 -22.97 -4.70
C PHE A 198 0.04 -23.68 -4.91
N THR A 199 -0.96 -23.02 -5.52
CA THR A 199 -2.26 -23.67 -5.76
C THR A 199 -2.18 -24.88 -6.68
N ALA A 200 -1.30 -24.86 -7.68
CA ALA A 200 -1.09 -25.99 -8.58
C ALA A 200 -0.45 -27.18 -7.85
N ILE A 201 0.59 -26.94 -7.06
CA ILE A 201 1.25 -27.96 -6.23
C ILE A 201 0.25 -28.52 -5.21
N TYR A 202 -0.51 -27.64 -4.54
CA TYR A 202 -1.51 -28.03 -3.56
C TYR A 202 -2.57 -28.96 -4.15
N TYR A 203 -3.04 -28.65 -5.37
CA TYR A 203 -3.97 -29.51 -6.10
C TYR A 203 -3.36 -30.88 -6.44
N VAL A 204 -2.16 -30.91 -7.01
CA VAL A 204 -1.48 -32.18 -7.38
C VAL A 204 -1.20 -33.05 -6.15
N ALA A 205 -0.96 -32.43 -4.99
CA ALA A 205 -0.80 -33.13 -3.71
C ALA A 205 -2.13 -33.63 -3.10
N GLY A 206 -3.26 -33.47 -3.79
CA GLY A 206 -4.58 -33.90 -3.30
C GLY A 206 -5.21 -32.95 -2.29
N GLY A 207 -4.75 -31.70 -2.22
CA GLY A 207 -5.25 -30.69 -1.30
C GLY A 207 -6.75 -30.40 -1.46
N LEU A 208 -7.38 -30.03 -0.34
CA LEU A 208 -8.82 -29.74 -0.23
C LEU A 208 -9.04 -28.42 0.50
N ASP A 209 -10.07 -27.67 0.13
CA ASP A 209 -10.52 -26.49 0.87
C ASP A 209 -11.27 -26.86 2.16
N LYS A 210 -11.85 -25.85 2.83
CA LYS A 210 -12.65 -26.03 4.04
C LYS A 210 -13.95 -26.82 3.84
N HIS A 211 -14.40 -26.98 2.60
CA HIS A 211 -15.61 -27.72 2.23
C HIS A 211 -15.31 -29.10 1.62
N GLY A 212 -14.05 -29.53 1.62
CA GLY A 212 -13.65 -30.82 1.06
C GLY A 212 -13.56 -30.84 -0.47
N LEU A 213 -13.42 -29.67 -1.10
CA LEU A 213 -13.32 -29.51 -2.56
C LEU A 213 -11.87 -29.33 -2.99
N HIS A 214 -11.50 -29.88 -4.16
CA HIS A 214 -10.13 -29.82 -4.70
C HIS A 214 -9.69 -28.46 -5.23
N TYR A 215 -10.49 -27.40 -5.05
CA TYR A 215 -10.11 -26.03 -5.40
C TYR A 215 -10.17 -25.15 -4.17
N ILE A 216 -9.18 -24.28 -3.98
CA ILE A 216 -9.19 -23.28 -2.90
C ILE A 216 -10.20 -22.17 -3.23
N TYR A 217 -10.18 -21.73 -4.48
CA TYR A 217 -11.14 -20.80 -5.05
C TYR A 217 -11.74 -21.44 -6.30
N LYS A 218 -13.07 -21.45 -6.43
CA LYS A 218 -13.77 -22.05 -7.58
C LYS A 218 -13.33 -21.52 -8.94
N ILE A 219 -12.80 -20.29 -8.97
CA ILE A 219 -12.26 -19.65 -10.18
C ILE A 219 -10.89 -20.20 -10.61
N ILE A 220 -10.13 -20.81 -9.68
CA ILE A 220 -8.84 -21.49 -9.91
C ILE A 220 -9.07 -22.99 -9.71
N ASP A 221 -9.67 -23.62 -10.72
CA ASP A 221 -9.98 -25.06 -10.72
C ASP A 221 -9.01 -25.82 -11.64
N TRP A 222 -8.00 -26.46 -11.05
CA TRP A 222 -6.98 -27.19 -11.80
C TRP A 222 -7.48 -28.47 -12.48
N LYS A 223 -8.73 -28.90 -12.23
CA LYS A 223 -9.40 -29.90 -13.08
C LYS A 223 -9.68 -29.37 -14.49
N ARG A 224 -9.74 -28.04 -14.65
CA ARG A 224 -9.94 -27.33 -15.92
C ARG A 224 -8.73 -26.40 -16.20
N PRO A 225 -7.54 -26.96 -16.50
CA PRO A 225 -6.30 -26.20 -16.51
C PRO A 225 -6.28 -25.04 -17.50
N ALA A 226 -6.86 -25.20 -18.70
CA ALA A 226 -6.92 -24.11 -19.68
C ALA A 226 -7.70 -22.88 -19.18
N ARG A 227 -8.86 -23.11 -18.53
CA ARG A 227 -9.66 -22.03 -17.91
C ARG A 227 -8.89 -21.39 -16.76
N THR A 228 -8.25 -22.20 -15.93
CA THR A 228 -7.48 -21.73 -14.77
C THR A 228 -6.30 -20.88 -15.20
N LEU A 229 -5.55 -21.30 -16.23
CA LEU A 229 -4.46 -20.50 -16.79
C LEU A 229 -4.95 -19.15 -17.32
N LEU A 230 -6.11 -19.10 -17.97
CA LEU A 230 -6.71 -17.84 -18.43
C LEU A 230 -7.08 -16.92 -17.24
N VAL A 231 -7.68 -17.47 -16.18
CA VAL A 231 -8.00 -16.74 -14.95
C VAL A 231 -6.72 -16.21 -14.29
N CYS A 232 -5.68 -17.03 -14.17
CA CYS A 232 -4.39 -16.63 -13.61
C CYS A 232 -3.72 -15.52 -14.45
N ALA A 233 -3.76 -15.61 -15.79
CA ALA A 233 -3.24 -14.57 -16.68
C ALA A 233 -4.01 -13.25 -16.53
N GLY A 234 -5.35 -13.33 -16.42
CA GLY A 234 -6.22 -12.20 -16.11
C GLY A 234 -5.89 -11.56 -14.76
N GLY A 235 -5.70 -12.39 -13.72
CA GLY A 235 -5.28 -11.95 -12.40
C GLY A 235 -3.91 -11.25 -12.39
N CYS A 236 -2.93 -11.80 -13.10
CA CYS A 236 -1.59 -11.19 -13.26
C CYS A 236 -1.67 -9.81 -13.94
N THR A 237 -2.51 -9.71 -14.97
CA THR A 237 -2.76 -8.45 -15.68
C THR A 237 -3.45 -7.45 -14.76
N PHE A 238 -4.47 -7.90 -14.01
CA PHE A 238 -5.19 -7.09 -13.04
C PHE A 238 -4.26 -6.52 -11.96
N VAL A 239 -3.40 -7.35 -11.35
CA VAL A 239 -2.41 -6.89 -10.36
C VAL A 239 -1.45 -5.85 -10.95
N THR A 240 -1.04 -6.02 -12.21
CA THR A 240 -0.16 -5.06 -12.90
C THR A 240 -0.86 -3.72 -13.15
N VAL A 241 -2.11 -3.75 -13.60
CA VAL A 241 -2.94 -2.55 -13.79
C VAL A 241 -3.17 -1.85 -12.46
N LEU A 242 -3.50 -2.60 -11.41
CA LEU A 242 -3.70 -2.08 -10.07
C LEU A 242 -2.43 -1.38 -9.53
N HIS A 243 -1.26 -1.95 -9.79
CA HIS A 243 0.01 -1.32 -9.44
C HIS A 243 0.24 0.00 -10.20
N CYS A 244 -0.14 0.04 -11.48
CA CYS A 244 -0.08 1.29 -12.25
C CYS A 244 -1.03 2.35 -11.66
N VAL A 245 -2.24 1.95 -11.28
CA VAL A 245 -3.21 2.85 -10.61
C VAL A 245 -2.64 3.37 -9.29
N THR A 246 -2.09 2.51 -8.42
CA THR A 246 -1.49 2.96 -7.14
C THR A 246 -0.29 3.90 -7.34
N CYS A 247 0.50 3.71 -8.41
CA CYS A 247 1.52 4.68 -8.80
C CYS A 247 0.90 6.04 -9.18
N THR A 248 -0.17 6.07 -9.98
CA THR A 248 -0.85 7.33 -10.31
C THR A 248 -1.47 8.01 -9.10
N LEU A 249 -2.05 7.23 -8.18
CA LEU A 249 -2.59 7.75 -6.91
C LEU A 249 -1.47 8.35 -6.05
N THR A 250 -0.26 7.81 -6.13
CA THR A 250 0.91 8.35 -5.41
C THR A 250 1.27 9.73 -5.94
N ASP A 251 1.31 9.89 -7.26
CA ASP A 251 1.55 11.19 -7.90
C ASP A 251 0.46 12.21 -7.53
N VAL A 252 -0.81 11.78 -7.47
CA VAL A 252 -1.94 12.62 -7.07
C VAL A 252 -1.82 13.05 -5.61
N ARG A 253 -1.62 12.08 -4.69
CA ARG A 253 -1.38 12.35 -3.26
C ARG A 253 -0.27 13.37 -3.09
N ASP A 254 0.86 13.15 -3.74
CA ASP A 254 2.03 14.01 -3.64
C ASP A 254 1.79 15.42 -4.17
N ARG A 255 1.02 15.57 -5.26
CA ARG A 255 0.58 16.88 -5.77
C ARG A 255 -0.37 17.59 -4.81
N VAL A 256 -1.28 16.87 -4.19
CA VAL A 256 -2.23 17.43 -3.21
C VAL A 256 -1.47 17.96 -1.99
N TYR A 257 -0.56 17.17 -1.41
CA TYR A 257 0.26 17.63 -0.28
C TYR A 257 1.10 18.87 -0.62
N ARG A 258 1.73 18.91 -1.80
CA ARG A 258 2.47 20.10 -2.25
C ARG A 258 1.58 21.34 -2.40
N LYS A 259 0.37 21.19 -2.95
CA LYS A 259 -0.60 22.30 -3.07
C LYS A 259 -1.06 22.79 -1.70
N ILE A 260 -1.34 21.89 -0.76
CA ILE A 260 -1.74 22.25 0.61
C ILE A 260 -0.60 22.99 1.30
N ALA A 261 0.63 22.46 1.27
CA ALA A 261 1.80 23.12 1.85
C ALA A 261 2.05 24.51 1.24
N GLY A 262 1.91 24.65 -0.08
CA GLY A 262 2.05 25.94 -0.76
C GLY A 262 0.95 26.96 -0.42
N LYS A 263 -0.25 26.52 -0.07
CA LYS A 263 -1.33 27.39 0.43
C LYS A 263 -1.09 27.83 1.88
N LEU A 264 -0.65 26.91 2.75
CA LEU A 264 -0.33 27.23 4.14
C LEU A 264 0.95 28.09 4.27
N GLY A 265 1.89 27.93 3.34
CA GLY A 265 3.14 28.71 3.29
C GLY A 265 3.00 30.10 2.66
N LYS A 266 1.84 30.48 2.12
CA LYS A 266 1.53 31.87 1.74
C LYS A 266 0.84 32.56 2.92
N PRO A 267 1.56 33.31 3.79
CA PRO A 267 0.88 34.21 4.70
C PRO A 267 0.10 35.26 3.88
N ALA A 268 -1.00 35.76 4.44
CA ALA A 268 -1.87 36.76 3.85
C ALA A 268 -1.10 38.03 3.43
N GLN A 269 -0.62 38.08 2.18
CA GLN A 269 -0.41 39.35 1.47
C GLN A 269 -1.69 39.68 0.73
N THR A 270 -2.75 39.95 1.47
CA THR A 270 -3.91 40.67 0.95
C THR A 270 -4.65 41.26 2.14
N ASN A 271 -4.48 42.58 2.30
CA ASN A 271 -5.31 43.54 3.04
C ASN A 271 -4.64 44.21 4.26
N ALA A 272 -4.71 45.55 4.23
CA ALA A 272 -4.22 46.57 5.16
C ALA A 272 -2.71 46.90 4.99
N THR A 273 -2.27 48.13 4.70
CA THR A 273 -2.92 49.45 4.87
C THR A 273 -2.22 50.50 3.99
N ASN A 274 -2.99 51.50 3.56
CA ASN A 274 -2.53 52.77 3.01
C ASN A 274 -1.30 53.33 3.73
N ASP A 275 -0.32 53.83 2.98
CA ASP A 275 0.43 55.02 3.38
C ASP A 275 0.64 55.93 2.18
N LYS A 276 0.23 57.19 2.37
CA LYS A 276 0.35 58.31 1.42
C LYS A 276 1.82 58.66 1.18
N PRO A 277 2.15 59.33 0.06
CA PRO A 277 3.50 59.80 -0.19
C PRO A 277 3.82 61.02 0.71
N LEU A 278 4.97 61.00 1.40
CA LEU A 278 5.53 62.16 2.10
C LEU A 278 6.16 63.15 1.11
N PRO A 279 6.19 64.46 1.44
CA PRO A 279 6.44 65.53 0.48
C PRO A 279 7.93 65.73 0.18
N GLU A 280 8.12 66.26 -1.03
CA GLU A 280 9.33 66.72 -1.69
C GLU A 280 10.12 67.73 -0.85
N LYS A 281 11.41 67.47 -0.64
CA LYS A 281 12.33 68.39 0.03
C LYS A 281 12.98 69.29 -1.04
N GLN A 282 12.57 70.55 -1.08
CA GLN A 282 13.23 71.59 -1.88
C GLN A 282 14.70 71.72 -1.46
N ALA A 283 15.58 71.73 -2.46
CA ALA A 283 16.95 72.19 -2.35
C ALA A 283 16.95 73.72 -2.36
N GLU A 284 17.56 74.34 -1.36
CA GLU A 284 18.00 75.73 -1.45
C GLU A 284 19.53 75.82 -1.34
N VAL A 285 20.04 76.64 -2.24
CA VAL A 285 21.41 77.06 -2.50
C VAL A 285 21.83 78.05 -1.42
N VAL A 286 23.02 77.87 -0.81
CA VAL A 286 24.19 78.79 -0.78
C VAL A 286 25.41 77.97 -0.36
#